data_AF-A0A7V1LNU4-F1
#
_entry.id   AF-A0A7V1LNU4-F1
#
_cell.length_a   1.000
_cell.length_b   1.000
_cell.length_c   1.000
_cell.angle_alpha   90.00
_cell.angle_beta   90.00
_cell.angle_gamma   90.00
#
_symmetry.space_group_name_H-M   'P 1'
#
loop_
_entity.id
_entity.type
_entity.pdbx_description
1 polymer ?
#
loop_
_entity_poly.entity_id
_entity_poly.type
_entity_poly.pdbx_seq_one_letter_code
_entity_poly.pdbx_strand_id
1 'polypeptide(L)' 'MKTVLIISYYWPPAGGPGVQRPLKFARYLHELGWKVVVLTVKDGVYPA' A
#
# COMPACT_ATOMS: atom_id res chain seq x y z
N MET A 1 3.13 5.00 -20.10
CA MET A 1 2.49 4.45 -18.89
C MET A 1 3.50 4.56 -17.75
N LYS A 2 3.17 5.23 -16.64
CA LYS A 2 4.09 5.41 -15.49
C LYS A 2 3.88 4.27 -14.49
N THR A 3 4.97 3.81 -13.86
CA THR A 3 4.93 2.75 -12.83
C THR A 3 5.41 3.31 -11.50
N VAL A 4 4.75 2.93 -10.41
CA VAL A 4 5.14 3.26 -9.04
C VAL A 4 5.25 1.99 -8.20
N LEU A 5 6.31 1.90 -7.40
CA LEU A 5 6.49 0.88 -6.38
C LEU A 5 6.20 1.49 -5.01
N ILE A 6 5.21 0.95 -4.32
CA ILE A 6 4.91 1.27 -2.92
C ILE A 6 5.48 0.15 -2.06
N ILE A 7 6.42 0.49 -1.18
CA ILE A 7 6.98 -0.45 -0.19
C ILE A 7 6.37 -0.09 1.16
N SER A 8 5.55 -0.98 1.72
CA SER A 8 4.92 -0.75 3.01
C SER A 8 4.88 -2.03 3.84
N TYR A 9 5.38 -1.94 5.08
CA TYR A 9 5.21 -2.99 6.08
C TYR A 9 3.76 -3.02 6.61
N TYR A 10 3.16 -1.85 6.87
CA TYR A 10 1.76 -1.72 7.28
C TYR A 10 0.87 -1.67 6.03
N TRP A 11 0.25 -2.81 5.70
CA TRP A 11 -0.62 -2.99 4.55
C TRP A 11 -1.79 -3.92 4.92
N PRO A 12 -2.96 -3.85 4.25
CA PRO A 12 -4.03 -4.82 4.53
C PRO A 12 -3.51 -6.27 4.50
N PRO A 13 -3.89 -7.10 5.49
CA PRO A 13 -5.02 -6.93 6.41
C PRO A 13 -4.76 -6.07 7.67
N ALA A 14 -3.57 -5.47 7.83
CA ALA A 14 -3.32 -4.54 8.95
C ALA A 14 -4.36 -3.40 8.98
N GLY A 15 -4.70 -2.96 10.18
CA GLY A 15 -5.55 -1.80 10.42
C GLY A 15 -4.76 -0.55 10.85
N GLY A 16 -5.50 0.51 11.18
CA GLY A 16 -4.93 1.71 11.82
C GLY A 16 -4.41 2.79 10.86
N PRO A 17 -3.94 3.93 11.43
CA PRO A 17 -3.60 5.12 10.67
C PRO A 17 -2.41 4.94 9.72
N GLY A 18 -1.48 4.02 10.04
CA GLY A 18 -0.31 3.70 9.22
C GLY A 18 -0.65 3.07 7.87
N VAL A 19 -1.81 2.41 7.76
CA VAL A 19 -2.26 1.71 6.54
C VAL A 19 -3.01 2.64 5.59
N GLN A 20 -3.74 3.62 6.12
CA GLN A 20 -4.66 4.44 5.34
C GLN A 20 -3.94 5.25 4.25
N ARG A 21 -2.80 5.89 4.57
CA ARG A 21 -2.06 6.72 3.61
C ARG A 21 -1.55 5.92 2.40
N PRO A 22 -0.72 4.87 2.56
CA PRO A 22 -0.23 4.12 1.40
C PRO A 22 -1.38 3.45 0.62
N LEU A 23 -2.45 3.03 1.30
CA LEU A 23 -3.64 2.47 0.64
C LEU A 23 -4.37 3.49 -0.25
N LYS A 24 -4.56 4.72 0.23
CA LYS A 24 -5.17 5.81 -0.55
C LYS A 24 -4.29 6.22 -1.72
N PHE A 25 -2.96 6.27 -1.55
CA PHE A 25 -2.04 6.52 -2.66
C PHE A 25 -2.13 5.44 -3.73
N ALA A 26 -2.10 4.16 -3.36
CA ALA A 26 -2.26 3.07 -4.31
C ALA A 26 -3.57 3.18 -5.09
N ARG A 27 -4.68 3.47 -4.40
CA ARG A 27 -6.00 3.66 -5.02
C ARG A 27 -6.00 4.83 -6.01
N TYR A 28 -5.63 6.02 -5.57
CA TYR A 28 -5.75 7.22 -6.40
C TYR A 28 -4.73 7.23 -7.55
N LEU A 29 -3.53 6.70 -7.35
CA LEU A 29 -2.55 6.56 -8.45
C LEU A 29 -3.05 5.58 -9.51
N HIS A 30 -3.65 4.46 -9.08
CA HIS A 30 -4.29 3.53 -10.01
C HIS A 30 -5.44 4.19 -10.79
N GLU A 31 -6.33 4.94 -10.11
CA GLU A 31 -7.41 5.71 -10.74
C GLU A 31 -6.89 6.78 -11.73
N LEU A 32 -5.70 7.32 -11.49
CA LEU A 32 -5.00 8.26 -12.39
C LEU A 32 -4.19 7.56 -13.51
N GLY A 33 -4.35 6.25 -13.70
CA GLY A 33 -3.73 5.50 -14.80
C GLY A 33 -2.28 5.07 -14.57
N TRP A 34 -1.79 5.12 -13.32
CA TRP A 34 -0.48 4.58 -12.98
C TRP A 34 -0.54 3.06 -12.79
N LYS A 35 0.51 2.37 -13.23
CA LYS A 35 0.74 0.98 -12.83
C LYS A 35 1.26 0.98 -11.39
N VAL A 36 0.44 0.51 -10.46
CA VAL A 36 0.81 0.42 -9.04
C VAL A 36 1.29 -0.98 -8.73
N VAL A 37 2.50 -1.08 -8.15
CA VAL A 37 3.05 -2.32 -7.60
C VAL A 37 3.24 -2.11 -6.10
N VAL A 38 2.77 -3.06 -5.30
CA VAL A 38 2.93 -3.01 -3.84
C VAL A 38 3.83 -4.15 -3.40
N LEU A 39 4.91 -3.79 -2.71
CA LEU A 39 5.77 -4.72 -2.00
C LEU A 39 5.44 -4.63 -0.51
N THR A 40 5.00 -5.75 0.05
CA THR A 40 4.66 -5.89 1.46
C THR A 40 5.10 -7.25 1.99
N VAL A 41 4.88 -7.48 3.28
CA VAL A 41 5.24 -8.72 3.97
C VAL A 41 4.10 -9.74 3.86
N LYS A 42 4.46 -11.03 3.74
CA LYS A 42 3.48 -12.13 3.72
C LYS A 42 2.92 -12.41 5.12
N ASP A 43 3.81 -12.47 6.11
CA ASP A 43 3.51 -12.84 7.49
C ASP A 43 3.87 -11.66 8.44
N GLY A 44 3.22 -10.52 8.22
CA GLY A 44 3.46 -9.30 8.99
C GLY A 44 2.97 -9.42 10.44
N VAL A 45 3.83 -9.06 11.39
CA VAL A 45 3.47 -8.94 12.81
C VAL A 45 3.16 -7.48 13.09
N TYR A 46 1.93 -7.20 13.53
CA TYR A 46 1.45 -5.87 13.87
C TYR A 46 1.29 -5.76 15.39
N PRO A 47 1.72 -4.65 16.02
CA PRO A 47 1.41 -4.41 17.42
C PRO A 47 -0.11 -4.30 17.62
N ALA A 48 -0.60 -4.80 18.75
CA ALA A 48 -1.99 -4.69 19.19
C ALA A 48 -2.34 -3.27 19.62
#